data_AF-A0A368TK11-F1
#
_entry.id   AF-A0A368TK11-F1
#
_cell.length_a   1.000
_cell.length_b   1.000
_cell.length_c   1.000
_cell.angle_alpha   90.00
_cell.angle_beta   90.00
_cell.angle_gamma   90.00
#
_symmetry.space_group_name_H-M   'P 1'
#
loop_
_entity.id
_entity.type
_entity.pdbx_description
1 polymer ?
#
loop_
_entity_poly.entity_id
_entity_poly.type
_entity_poly.pdbx_seq_one_letter_code
_entity_poly.pdbx_strand_id
1 'polypeptide(L)'
;MTERKTFIRKIKQGDKIRYAEVWNERQGKKVIQHHVRYLGSDPDNLPDPSSFDIETIHFGYLAQLILNDTLSADDIYLMLNRWDG
;
A
#
# COMPACT_ATOMS: atom_id res chain seq x y z
N MET A 1 4.64 -1.24 33.00
CA MET A 1 4.95 -1.02 31.58
C MET A 1 5.27 0.45 31.41
N THR A 2 6.46 0.79 30.93
CA THR A 2 6.80 2.19 30.65
C THR A 2 6.13 2.57 29.34
N GLU A 3 5.17 3.49 29.38
CA GLU A 3 4.56 4.03 28.16
C GLU A 3 5.63 4.78 27.35
N ARG A 4 5.87 4.30 26.14
CA ARG A 4 6.79 4.94 25.21
C ARG A 4 5.97 5.83 24.29
N LYS A 5 6.30 7.13 24.25
CA LYS A 5 5.64 8.07 23.34
C LYS A 5 6.00 7.73 21.90
N THR A 6 5.02 7.24 21.15
CA THR A 6 5.15 6.96 19.72
C THR A 6 4.73 8.16 18.88
N PHE A 7 5.15 8.18 17.62
CA PHE A 7 4.72 9.15 16.63
C PHE A 7 4.75 8.56 15.22
N ILE A 8 3.97 9.14 14.31
CA ILE A 8 3.97 8.76 12.90
C ILE A 8 5.17 9.40 12.21
N ARG A 9 6.00 8.58 11.55
CA ARG A 9 7.11 9.03 10.72
C ARG A 9 6.78 8.84 9.24
N LYS A 10 7.03 9.89 8.46
CA LYS A 10 7.12 9.85 7.00
C LYS A 10 8.51 9.35 6.59
N ILE A 11 8.56 8.29 5.80
CA ILE A 11 9.78 7.64 5.31
C ILE A 11 9.79 7.74 3.79
N LYS A 12 10.77 8.45 3.24
CA LYS A 12 11.00 8.51 1.79
C LYS A 12 11.98 7.40 1.39
N GLN A 13 11.59 6.55 0.45
CA GLN A 13 12.42 5.47 -0.07
C GLN A 13 12.38 5.50 -1.61
N GLY A 14 13.38 6.13 -2.22
CA GLY A 14 13.32 6.53 -3.63
C GLY A 14 12.20 7.54 -3.84
N ASP A 15 11.33 7.27 -4.80
CA ASP A 15 10.16 8.11 -5.08
C ASP A 15 8.98 7.79 -4.16
N LYS A 16 8.98 6.60 -3.51
CA LYS A 16 7.88 6.11 -2.68
C LYS A 16 7.90 6.75 -1.29
N ILE A 17 6.70 7.03 -0.78
CA ILE A 17 6.52 7.54 0.57
C ILE A 17 5.74 6.51 1.40
N ARG A 18 6.27 6.21 2.59
CA ARG A 18 5.69 5.28 3.56
C ARG A 18 5.50 5.92 4.92
N TYR A 19 4.50 5.44 5.65
CA TYR A 19 4.23 5.85 7.02
C TYR A 19 4.43 4.68 7.97
N ALA A 20 5.09 4.95 9.10
CA ALA A 20 5.26 3.99 10.17
C ALA A 20 5.12 4.68 11.53
N GLU A 21 4.58 3.95 12.50
CA GLU A 21 4.62 4.35 13.90
C GLU A 21 5.97 3.96 14.49
N VAL A 22 6.63 4.91 15.13
CA VAL A 22 7.98 4.74 15.69
C VAL A 22 8.08 5.43 17.04
N TRP A 23 9.10 5.08 17.82
CA TRP A 23 9.52 5.85 19.00
C TRP A 23 11.04 6.01 19.02
N ASN A 24 11.53 7.01 19.74
CA ASN A 24 12.95 7.32 19.80
C ASN A 24 13.52 7.01 21.19
N GLU A 25 14.70 6.39 21.21
CA GLU A 25 15.50 6.17 22.40
C GLU A 25 16.79 6.99 22.32
N ARG A 26 17.11 7.76 23.35
CA ARG A 26 18.39 8.48 23.40
C ARG A 26 19.44 7.63 24.13
N GLN A 27 20.50 7.26 23.42
CA GLN A 27 21.65 6.57 23.98
C GLN A 27 22.88 7.49 23.88
N GLY A 28 23.16 8.20 24.97
CA GLY A 28 24.20 9.22 25.04
C GLY A 28 23.97 10.33 24.01
N LYS A 29 24.87 10.43 23.01
CA LYS A 29 24.79 11.43 21.92
C LYS A 29 24.00 10.95 20.70
N LYS A 30 23.58 9.68 20.67
CA LYS A 30 22.85 9.08 19.54
C LYS A 30 21.37 8.96 19.87
N VAL A 31 20.54 9.03 18.83
CA VAL A 31 19.11 8.71 18.90
C VAL A 31 18.88 7.47 18.05
N ILE A 32 18.41 6.40 18.69
CA ILE A 32 18.01 5.17 18.02
C ILE A 32 16.51 5.24 17.83
N GLN A 33 16.07 4.97 16.60
CA GLN A 33 14.66 4.89 16.30
C GLN A 33 14.21 3.44 16.24
N HIS A 34 13.12 3.15 16.93
CA HIS A 34 12.53 1.83 17.00
C HIS A 34 11.21 1.81 16.24
N HIS A 35 11.05 0.82 15.38
CA HIS A 35 9.80 0.60 14.64
C HIS A 35 8.75 -0.07 15.53
N VAL A 36 7.52 0.44 15.49
CA VAL A 36 6.35 -0.16 16.15
C VAL A 36 5.52 -0.94 15.13
N ARG A 37 5.02 -0.24 14.10
CA ARG A 37 4.23 -0.85 13.02
C ARG A 37 4.25 -0.02 11.74
N TYR A 38 4.01 -0.70 10.63
CA TYR A 38 3.75 -0.06 9.35
C TYR A 38 2.31 0.44 9.29
N LEU A 39 2.10 1.64 8.73
CA LEU A 39 0.79 2.29 8.63
C LEU A 39 0.28 2.43 7.18
N GLY A 40 1.11 2.14 6.18
CA GLY A 40 0.73 2.24 4.77
C GLY A 40 1.67 3.12 3.96
N SER A 41 1.36 3.22 2.66
CA SER A 41 2.01 4.13 1.73
C SER A 41 1.18 5.40 1.59
N ASP A 42 1.84 6.49 1.20
CA ASP A 42 1.17 7.75 0.88
C ASP A 42 0.19 7.52 -0.29
N PRO A 43 -1.12 7.79 -0.13
CA PRO A 43 -2.10 7.54 -1.18
C PRO A 43 -1.84 8.37 -2.44
N ASP A 44 -1.21 9.55 -2.30
CA ASP A 44 -0.85 10.42 -3.42
C ASP A 44 0.49 10.03 -4.08
N ASN A 45 1.17 9.02 -3.52
CA ASN A 45 2.43 8.49 -4.00
C ASN A 45 2.40 6.94 -3.99
N LEU A 46 1.26 6.39 -4.39
CA LEU A 46 1.18 4.99 -4.77
C LEU A 46 1.85 4.84 -6.14
N PRO A 47 2.66 3.79 -6.35
CA PRO A 47 3.06 3.45 -7.71
C PRO A 47 1.80 3.21 -8.53
N ASP A 48 1.88 3.49 -9.84
CA ASP A 48 0.84 3.03 -10.75
C ASP A 48 0.58 1.55 -10.48
N PRO A 49 -0.70 1.12 -10.50
CA PRO A 49 -1.03 -0.29 -10.35
C PRO A 49 -0.13 -1.07 -11.29
N SER A 50 0.53 -2.12 -10.80
CA SER A 50 1.34 -2.96 -11.70
C SER A 50 0.41 -3.46 -12.79
N SER A 51 0.57 -2.95 -14.00
CA SER A 51 -0.11 -3.48 -15.17
C SER A 51 0.36 -4.92 -15.29
N PHE A 52 -0.55 -5.86 -15.10
CA PHE A 52 -0.35 -7.24 -15.50
C PHE A 52 -1.22 -7.46 -16.72
N ASP A 53 -0.69 -8.19 -17.69
CA ASP A 53 -1.48 -8.52 -18.86
C ASP A 53 -2.60 -9.48 -18.45
N ILE A 54 -3.82 -9.18 -18.90
CA ILE A 54 -4.95 -10.07 -18.67
C ILE A 54 -4.83 -11.23 -19.66
N GLU A 55 -4.31 -12.35 -19.18
CA GLU A 55 -4.31 -13.61 -19.89
C GLU A 55 -5.63 -14.39 -19.74
N THR A 56 -5.87 -15.34 -20.63
CA THR A 56 -7.08 -16.19 -20.62
C THR A 56 -7.31 -16.89 -19.28
N ILE A 57 -6.23 -17.25 -18.57
CA ILE A 57 -6.29 -17.93 -17.27
C ILE A 57 -6.91 -17.06 -16.17
N HIS A 58 -6.89 -15.72 -16.31
CA HIS A 58 -7.42 -14.79 -15.32
C HIS A 58 -8.95 -14.63 -15.39
N PHE A 59 -9.60 -14.95 -16.52
CA PHE A 59 -11.06 -14.76 -16.66
C PHE A 59 -11.87 -15.66 -15.72
N GLY A 60 -11.36 -16.86 -15.39
CA GLY A 60 -12.02 -17.73 -14.42
C GLY A 60 -12.10 -17.08 -13.03
N TYR A 61 -11.03 -16.41 -12.61
CA TYR A 61 -11.00 -15.69 -11.33
C TYR A 61 -11.87 -14.43 -11.35
N LEU A 62 -11.83 -13.65 -12.44
CA LEU A 62 -12.70 -12.48 -12.60
C LEU A 62 -14.18 -12.88 -12.55
N ALA A 63 -14.57 -13.97 -13.20
CA ALA A 63 -15.94 -14.48 -13.15
C ALA A 63 -16.36 -14.87 -11.72
N GLN A 64 -15.47 -15.48 -10.94
CA GLN A 64 -15.74 -15.78 -9.52
C GLN A 64 -15.95 -14.52 -8.68
N LEU A 65 -15.21 -13.44 -8.94
CA LEU A 65 -15.37 -12.18 -8.21
C LEU A 65 -16.71 -11.51 -8.55
N ILE A 66 -17.15 -11.58 -9.81
CA ILE A 66 -18.48 -11.10 -10.23
C ILE A 66 -19.58 -11.91 -9.55
N LEU A 67 -19.48 -13.24 -9.58
CA LEU A 67 -20.49 -14.13 -8.99
C LEU A 67 -20.64 -13.96 -7.48
N ASN A 68 -19.60 -13.48 -6.80
CA ASN A 68 -19.61 -13.22 -5.36
C ASN A 68 -19.95 -11.75 -5.01
N ASP A 69 -20.39 -10.94 -5.98
CA ASP A 69 -20.68 -9.51 -5.82
C ASP A 69 -19.49 -8.68 -5.27
N THR A 70 -18.27 -9.20 -5.40
CA THR A 70 -17.03 -8.50 -5.01
C THR A 70 -16.60 -7.49 -6.07
N LEU A 71 -16.89 -7.78 -7.34
CA LEU A 71 -16.70 -6.88 -8.48
C LEU A 71 -17.99 -6.80 -9.30
N SER A 72 -18.28 -5.64 -9.86
CA SER A 72 -19.26 -5.48 -10.92
C SER A 72 -18.60 -5.64 -12.30
N ALA A 73 -19.43 -5.84 -13.33
CA ALA A 73 -18.95 -5.80 -14.71
C ALA A 73 -18.32 -4.43 -15.05
N ASP A 74 -18.88 -3.34 -14.51
CA ASP A 74 -18.38 -1.97 -14.72
C ASP A 74 -16.97 -1.77 -14.13
N ASP A 75 -16.67 -2.41 -12.99
CA ASP A 75 -15.32 -2.37 -12.40
C ASP A 75 -14.29 -3.02 -13.33
N ILE A 76 -14.67 -4.09 -14.04
CA ILE A 76 -13.82 -4.76 -15.02
C ILE A 76 -13.63 -3.88 -16.26
N TYR A 77 -14.69 -3.25 -16.75
CA TYR A 77 -14.58 -2.29 -17.85
C TYR A 77 -13.69 -1.10 -17.48
N LEU A 78 -13.76 -0.59 -16.24
CA LEU A 78 -12.88 0.46 -15.76
C LEU A 78 -11.41 0.00 -15.70
N MET A 79 -11.16 -1.23 -15.26
CA MET A 79 -9.82 -1.84 -15.28
C MET A 79 -9.26 -1.96 -16.69
N LEU A 80 -10.09 -2.36 -17.66
CA LEU A 80 -9.70 -2.51 -19.06
C LEU A 80 -9.55 -1.16 -19.79
N ASN A 81 -10.42 -0.19 -19.52
CA ASN A 81 -10.42 1.12 -20.18
C ASN A 81 -9.30 2.04 -19.70
N ARG A 82 -8.67 1.73 -18.56
CA ARG A 82 -7.43 2.41 -18.13
C ARG A 82 -6.22 2.09 -19.03
N TRP A 83 -6.42 1.29 -20.07
CA TRP A 83 -5.43 0.82 -21.03
C TRP A 83 -5.51 1.51 -22.41
N ASP A 84 -6.18 2.65 -22.50
CA ASP A 84 -6.06 3.59 -23.64
C ASP A 84 -5.09 4.72 -23.27
N GLY A 85 -3.77 4.48 -23.42
CA GLY A 85 -2.73 5.50 -23.27
C GLY A 85 -1.36 4.99 -22.86
#